data_AF-A0A4S2HGV6-F1
#
_entry.id   AF-A0A4S2HGV6-F1
#
_cell.length_a   1.000
_cell.length_b   1.000
_cell.length_c   1.000
_cell.angle_alpha   90.00
_cell.angle_beta   90.00
_cell.angle_gamma   90.00
#
_symmetry.space_group_name_H-M   'P 1'
#
loop_
_entity.id
_entity.type
_entity.pdbx_description
1 polymer ?
#
loop_
_entity_poly.entity_id
_entity_poly.type
_entity_poly.pdbx_seq_one_letter_code
_entity_poly.pdbx_strand_id
1 'polypeptide(L)'
;MKKRTKEILSRLDEAYGKEYRCYLNHENAWQLLIAVIMSAQCTDARVNLVTKDLFRKYDTLEKFAYAEIEELEQDIHSIGFYHNKARNIILCARKLVEEFGGETPRSLEDLISLPGVGRKTANVIRGNIYHEPSVVVDTHVKRISKRLGLTKEEDPVKVEYDLMKALPKDHWILYNIQIITLGRSICTARNPKCSECFLSDLCRAEENRKAENYAGTLCGGGFGNDRTAPKD
;
A
#
# COMPACT_ATOMS: atom_id res chain seq x y z
N MET A 1 1.23 -17.23 -16.22
CA MET A 1 2.37 -16.52 -15.60
C MET A 1 3.67 -16.88 -16.34
N LYS A 2 4.55 -15.91 -16.63
CA LYS A 2 5.82 -16.15 -17.35
C LYS A 2 6.85 -16.84 -16.44
N LYS A 3 7.73 -17.69 -17.02
CA LYS A 3 8.80 -18.42 -16.27
C LYS A 3 9.65 -17.48 -15.39
N ARG A 4 10.05 -16.33 -15.93
CA ARG A 4 10.82 -15.30 -15.20
C ARG A 4 10.08 -14.73 -13.99
N THR A 5 8.78 -14.48 -14.11
CA THR A 5 7.97 -13.95 -12.99
C THR A 5 7.87 -14.98 -11.88
N LYS A 6 7.71 -16.26 -12.22
CA LYS A 6 7.70 -17.35 -11.23
C LYS A 6 9.03 -17.44 -10.48
N GLU A 7 10.15 -17.32 -11.20
CA GLU A 7 11.49 -17.32 -10.59
C GLU A 7 11.69 -16.12 -9.65
N ILE A 8 11.28 -14.91 -10.06
CA ILE A 8 11.33 -13.71 -9.21
C ILE A 8 10.58 -13.95 -7.90
N LEU A 9 9.35 -14.47 -7.97
CA LEU A 9 8.55 -14.75 -6.78
C LEU A 9 9.22 -15.79 -5.89
N SER A 10 9.74 -16.88 -6.45
CA SER A 10 10.44 -17.92 -5.69
C SER A 10 11.62 -17.37 -4.90
N ARG A 11 12.44 -16.49 -5.51
CA ARG A 11 13.59 -15.90 -4.81
C ARG A 11 13.19 -14.85 -3.78
N LEU A 12 12.09 -14.12 -4.01
CA LEU A 12 11.54 -13.21 -2.99
C LEU A 12 11.04 -14.01 -1.78
N ASP A 13 10.38 -15.14 -2.01
CA ASP A 13 9.91 -16.03 -0.95
C ASP A 13 11.06 -16.63 -0.15
N GLU A 14 12.15 -17.04 -0.82
CA GLU A 14 13.36 -17.55 -0.16
C GLU A 14 14.04 -16.47 0.69
N ALA A 15 14.14 -15.25 0.16
CA ALA A 15 14.83 -14.16 0.84
C ALA A 15 14.03 -13.55 2.01
N TYR A 16 12.69 -13.53 1.92
CA TYR A 16 11.84 -12.77 2.86
C TYR A 16 10.70 -13.58 3.49
N GLY A 17 10.56 -14.85 3.11
CA GLY A 17 9.48 -15.71 3.59
C GLY A 17 8.13 -15.47 2.92
N LYS A 18 7.16 -16.31 3.31
CA LYS A 18 5.78 -16.34 2.81
C LYS A 18 4.73 -15.99 3.87
N GLU A 19 5.17 -15.59 5.05
CA GLU A 19 4.25 -15.27 6.14
C GLU A 19 3.87 -13.79 6.08
N TYR A 20 2.58 -13.51 5.89
CA TYR A 20 2.01 -12.21 6.22
C TYR A 20 1.28 -12.33 7.56
N ARG A 21 1.65 -11.50 8.53
CA ARG A 21 1.03 -11.49 9.86
C ARG A 21 0.38 -10.12 10.08
N CYS A 22 -0.86 -10.12 10.55
CA CYS A 22 -1.46 -8.92 11.13
C CYS A 22 -0.90 -8.76 12.54
N TYR A 23 -0.15 -7.70 12.79
CA TYR A 23 0.41 -7.44 14.13
C TYR A 23 -0.54 -6.64 15.02
N LEU A 24 -1.68 -6.20 14.49
CA LEU A 24 -2.69 -5.46 15.26
C LEU A 24 -3.66 -6.45 15.90
N ASN A 25 -3.78 -6.41 17.22
CA ASN A 25 -4.67 -7.28 17.98
C ASN A 25 -6.13 -6.85 17.77
N HIS A 26 -6.97 -7.80 17.36
CA HIS A 26 -8.40 -7.61 17.12
C HIS A 26 -9.14 -8.94 17.20
N GLU A 27 -10.42 -8.89 17.52
CA GLU A 27 -11.32 -10.05 17.57
C GLU A 27 -12.31 -10.06 16.40
N ASN A 28 -12.51 -8.92 15.73
CA ASN A 28 -13.47 -8.76 14.65
C ASN A 28 -13.05 -7.65 13.65
N ALA A 29 -13.83 -7.49 12.59
CA ALA A 29 -13.53 -6.60 11.47
C ALA A 29 -13.45 -5.12 11.86
N TRP A 30 -14.40 -4.64 12.66
CA TRP A 30 -14.44 -3.23 13.04
C TRP A 30 -13.31 -2.88 14.03
N GLN A 31 -12.93 -3.80 14.91
CA GLN A 31 -11.76 -3.62 15.78
C GLN A 31 -10.49 -3.47 14.95
N LEU A 32 -10.29 -4.32 13.94
CA LEU A 32 -9.14 -4.15 13.05
C LEU A 32 -9.19 -2.82 12.32
N LEU A 33 -10.36 -2.39 11.83
CA LEU A 33 -10.52 -1.11 11.15
C LEU A 33 -10.08 0.07 12.02
N ILE A 34 -10.58 0.15 13.26
CA ILE A 34 -10.23 1.19 14.21
C ILE A 34 -8.72 1.13 14.54
N ALA A 35 -8.17 -0.08 14.74
CA ALA A 35 -6.74 -0.25 14.99
C ALA A 35 -5.88 0.24 13.81
N VAL A 36 -6.28 -0.01 12.56
CA VAL A 36 -5.55 0.46 11.37
C VAL A 36 -5.67 1.98 11.18
N ILE A 37 -6.81 2.59 11.52
CA ILE A 37 -6.93 4.06 11.56
C ILE A 37 -5.93 4.65 12.58
N MET A 38 -5.78 4.02 13.75
CA MET A 38 -4.81 4.44 14.76
C MET A 38 -3.36 4.20 14.37
N SER A 39 -3.06 3.15 13.61
CA SER A 39 -1.68 2.78 13.22
C SER A 39 -1.07 3.73 12.19
N ALA A 40 -1.85 4.60 11.55
CA ALA A 40 -1.31 5.65 10.68
C ALA A 40 -0.28 6.50 11.44
N GLN A 41 1.00 6.39 11.07
CA GLN A 41 2.12 7.06 11.74
C GLN A 41 2.25 6.70 13.24
N CYS A 42 1.88 5.48 13.61
CA CYS A 42 2.05 4.93 14.95
C CYS A 42 2.60 3.50 14.85
N THR A 43 3.27 3.00 15.89
CA THR A 43 3.76 1.62 15.90
C THR A 43 2.66 0.66 16.31
N ASP A 44 2.63 -0.54 15.72
CA ASP A 44 1.64 -1.57 16.07
C ASP A 44 1.68 -1.91 17.56
N ALA A 45 2.88 -1.93 18.16
CA ALA A 45 3.05 -2.13 19.60
C ALA A 45 2.33 -1.07 20.46
N ARG A 46 2.42 0.22 20.07
CA ARG A 46 1.71 1.30 20.78
C ARG A 46 0.21 1.17 20.58
N VAL A 47 -0.24 0.87 19.36
CA VAL A 47 -1.68 0.67 19.08
C VAL A 47 -2.22 -0.48 19.92
N ASN A 48 -1.54 -1.63 19.97
CA ASN A 48 -1.95 -2.79 20.77
C ASN A 48 -2.03 -2.53 22.27
N LEU A 49 -1.15 -1.67 22.80
CA LEU A 49 -1.22 -1.25 24.20
C LEU A 49 -2.50 -0.46 24.48
N VAL A 50 -2.89 0.44 23.57
CA VAL A 50 -4.11 1.25 23.70
C VAL A 50 -5.36 0.41 23.47
N THR A 51 -5.40 -0.39 22.40
CA THR A 51 -6.60 -1.17 22.03
C THR A 51 -6.99 -2.21 23.08
N LYS A 52 -6.02 -2.71 23.86
CA LYS A 52 -6.26 -3.69 24.94
C LYS A 52 -7.35 -3.25 25.91
N ASP A 53 -7.30 -2.00 26.36
CA ASP A 53 -8.29 -1.45 27.29
C ASP A 53 -9.39 -0.69 26.55
N LEU A 54 -9.07 -0.07 25.41
CA LEU A 54 -10.04 0.64 24.57
C LEU A 54 -11.18 -0.28 24.12
N PHE A 55 -10.90 -1.49 23.61
CA PHE A 55 -11.94 -2.42 23.16
C PHE A 55 -12.72 -3.10 24.29
N ARG A 56 -12.26 -2.97 25.54
CA ARG A 56 -13.04 -3.38 26.72
C ARG A 56 -14.00 -2.28 27.14
N LYS A 57 -13.56 -1.02 27.06
CA LYS A 57 -14.39 0.16 27.34
C LYS A 57 -15.48 0.33 26.28
N TYR A 58 -15.07 0.28 25.02
CA TYR A 58 -15.90 0.34 23.82
C TYR A 58 -16.03 -1.07 23.22
N ASP A 59 -16.81 -1.91 23.91
CA ASP A 59 -17.03 -3.32 23.55
C ASP A 59 -17.99 -3.52 22.37
N THR A 60 -18.72 -2.48 21.95
CA THR A 60 -19.56 -2.48 20.75
C THR A 60 -19.23 -1.32 19.81
N LEU A 61 -19.62 -1.46 18.54
CA LEU A 61 -19.40 -0.44 17.53
C LEU A 61 -20.26 0.82 17.80
N GLU A 62 -21.46 0.66 18.36
CA GLU A 62 -22.34 1.76 18.75
C GLU A 62 -21.71 2.62 19.83
N LYS A 63 -21.00 2.01 20.80
CA LYS A 63 -20.26 2.78 21.81
C LYS A 63 -19.19 3.66 21.18
N PHE A 64 -18.54 3.23 20.10
CA PHE A 64 -17.65 4.12 19.34
C PHE A 64 -18.41 5.20 18.56
N ALA A 65 -19.51 4.84 17.90
CA ALA A 65 -20.31 5.75 17.06
C ALA A 65 -20.89 6.95 17.85
N TYR A 66 -21.18 6.73 19.12
CA TYR A 66 -21.78 7.71 20.04
C TYR A 66 -20.89 8.06 21.23
N ALA A 67 -19.58 7.80 21.13
CA ALA A 67 -18.63 8.25 22.13
C ALA A 67 -18.56 9.79 22.17
N GLU A 68 -18.39 10.35 23.36
CA GLU A 68 -18.02 11.76 23.52
C GLU A 68 -16.60 11.96 22.96
N ILE A 69 -16.42 13.01 22.14
CA ILE A 69 -15.16 13.23 21.43
C ILE A 69 -14.01 13.48 22.41
N GLU A 70 -14.23 14.27 23.46
CA GLU A 70 -13.23 14.58 24.48
C GLU A 70 -12.82 13.32 25.25
N GLU A 71 -13.74 12.40 25.51
CA GLU A 71 -13.46 11.16 26.21
C GLU A 71 -12.59 10.23 25.35
N LEU A 72 -12.99 10.00 24.09
CA LEU A 72 -12.21 9.16 23.18
C LEU A 72 -10.82 9.76 22.94
N GLU A 73 -10.73 11.08 22.79
CA GLU A 73 -9.44 11.77 22.68
C GLU A 73 -8.52 11.48 23.86
N GLN A 74 -9.04 11.47 25.09
CA GLN A 74 -8.26 11.10 26.27
C GLN A 74 -7.87 9.63 26.26
N ASP A 75 -8.76 8.72 25.86
CA ASP A 75 -8.45 7.28 25.81
C ASP A 75 -7.35 6.96 24.81
N ILE A 76 -7.29 7.69 23.69
CA ILE A 76 -6.28 7.51 22.64
C ILE A 76 -5.20 8.59 22.63
N HIS A 77 -5.06 9.41 23.68
CA HIS A 77 -4.13 10.56 23.72
C HIS A 77 -2.67 10.19 23.44
N SER A 78 -2.28 8.95 23.76
CA SER A 78 -0.93 8.43 23.51
C SER A 78 -0.65 8.07 22.04
N ILE A 79 -1.68 8.11 21.19
CA ILE A 79 -1.58 7.93 19.74
C ILE A 79 -1.30 9.29 19.08
N GLY A 80 -0.30 9.36 18.22
CA GLY A 80 0.00 10.58 17.47
C GLY A 80 -1.19 11.02 16.59
N PHE A 81 -1.45 12.33 16.54
CA PHE A 81 -2.61 12.93 15.85
C PHE A 81 -3.98 12.48 16.39
N TYR A 82 -4.07 12.22 17.71
CA TYR A 82 -5.27 11.67 18.33
C TYR A 82 -6.54 12.49 18.09
N HIS A 83 -6.51 13.82 18.10
CA HIS A 83 -7.69 14.66 17.82
C HIS A 83 -8.38 14.29 16.49
N ASN A 84 -7.60 14.24 15.41
CA ASN A 84 -8.13 13.90 14.09
C ASN A 84 -8.52 12.41 14.01
N LYS A 85 -7.79 11.54 14.69
CA LYS A 85 -8.09 10.10 14.72
C LYS A 85 -9.36 9.79 15.50
N ALA A 86 -9.57 10.40 16.67
CA ALA A 86 -10.78 10.25 17.47
C ALA A 86 -12.01 10.68 16.66
N ARG A 87 -11.95 11.85 16.01
CA ARG A 87 -13.00 12.31 15.10
C ARG A 87 -13.27 11.30 13.99
N ASN A 88 -12.23 10.82 13.31
CA ASN A 88 -12.39 9.85 12.22
C ASN A 88 -12.96 8.52 12.71
N ILE A 89 -12.54 8.03 13.88
CA ILE A 89 -13.06 6.79 14.47
C ILE A 89 -14.55 6.92 14.77
N ILE A 90 -14.99 8.00 15.43
CA ILE A 90 -16.41 8.23 15.72
C ILE A 90 -17.22 8.31 14.43
N LEU A 91 -16.79 9.12 13.47
CA LEU A 91 -17.50 9.26 12.20
C LEU A 91 -17.51 7.96 11.38
N CYS A 92 -16.42 7.19 11.42
CA CYS A 92 -16.34 5.88 10.78
C CYS A 92 -17.29 4.89 11.43
N ALA A 93 -17.28 4.76 12.76
CA ALA A 93 -18.18 3.89 13.50
C ALA A 93 -19.65 4.29 13.28
N ARG A 94 -19.95 5.58 13.31
CA ARG A 94 -21.29 6.10 13.02
C ARG A 94 -21.76 5.75 11.62
N LYS A 95 -20.92 5.96 10.60
CA LYS A 95 -21.24 5.58 9.23
C LYS A 95 -21.47 4.07 9.09
N LEU A 96 -20.67 3.24 9.77
CA LEU A 96 -20.89 1.79 9.78
C LEU A 96 -22.24 1.41 10.38
N VAL A 97 -22.61 2.00 11.52
CA VAL A 97 -23.90 1.74 12.17
C VAL A 97 -25.07 2.22 11.31
N GLU A 98 -25.02 3.46 10.81
CA GLU A 98 -26.14 4.13 10.14
C GLU A 98 -26.33 3.69 8.69
N GLU A 99 -25.25 3.47 7.94
CA GLU A 99 -25.30 3.18 6.49
C GLU A 99 -24.99 1.72 6.15
N PHE A 100 -24.22 1.02 6.97
CA PHE A 100 -23.78 -0.36 6.71
C PHE A 100 -24.32 -1.39 7.72
N GLY A 101 -25.30 -1.02 8.54
CA GLY A 101 -25.97 -1.94 9.47
C GLY A 101 -25.05 -2.52 10.55
N GLY A 102 -23.98 -1.82 10.90
CA GLY A 102 -22.97 -2.27 11.87
C GLY A 102 -21.90 -3.20 11.29
N GLU A 103 -21.94 -3.51 9.99
CA GLU A 103 -20.98 -4.38 9.33
C GLU A 103 -19.87 -3.58 8.64
N THR A 104 -18.62 -4.07 8.73
CA THR A 104 -17.51 -3.51 7.93
C THR A 104 -17.69 -3.94 6.48
N PRO A 105 -17.81 -3.02 5.50
CA PRO A 105 -18.06 -3.43 4.12
C PRO A 105 -16.86 -4.15 3.49
N ARG A 106 -17.14 -4.98 2.47
CA ARG A 106 -16.12 -5.75 1.74
C ARG A 106 -15.52 -4.98 0.55
N SER A 107 -16.33 -4.16 -0.11
CA SER A 107 -15.92 -3.49 -1.34
C SER A 107 -14.86 -2.42 -1.07
N LEU A 108 -13.98 -2.20 -2.03
CA LEU A 108 -12.92 -1.19 -1.90
C LEU A 108 -13.52 0.22 -1.85
N GLU A 109 -14.53 0.47 -2.69
CA GLU A 109 -15.23 1.74 -2.81
C GLU A 109 -15.92 2.12 -1.49
N ASP A 110 -16.64 1.18 -0.88
CA ASP A 110 -17.34 1.42 0.37
C ASP A 110 -16.35 1.65 1.52
N LEU A 111 -15.28 0.86 1.59
CA LEU A 111 -14.23 1.05 2.59
C LEU A 111 -13.57 2.43 2.46
N ILE A 112 -13.21 2.86 1.24
CA ILE A 112 -12.62 4.19 1.01
C ILE A 112 -13.60 5.32 1.35
N SER A 113 -14.91 5.06 1.31
CA SER A 113 -15.93 6.03 1.71
C SER A 113 -15.96 6.29 3.23
N LEU A 114 -15.31 5.45 4.04
CA LEU A 114 -15.28 5.59 5.49
C LEU A 114 -14.26 6.65 5.93
N PRO A 115 -14.62 7.56 6.87
CA PRO A 115 -13.70 8.53 7.43
C PRO A 115 -12.41 7.91 7.99
N GLY A 116 -11.26 8.47 7.63
CA GLY A 116 -9.94 7.96 8.05
C GLY A 116 -9.45 6.73 7.25
N VAL A 117 -10.21 6.24 6.28
CA VAL A 117 -9.85 5.05 5.49
C VAL A 117 -9.41 5.45 4.08
N GLY A 118 -8.10 5.39 3.85
CA GLY A 118 -7.54 5.47 2.50
C GLY A 118 -7.48 4.10 1.81
N ARG A 119 -7.15 4.09 0.50
CA ARG A 119 -7.00 2.85 -0.29
C ARG A 119 -6.08 1.81 0.36
N LYS A 120 -4.99 2.24 1.00
CA LYS A 120 -4.08 1.33 1.73
C LYS A 120 -4.76 0.68 2.93
N THR A 121 -5.46 1.48 3.76
CA THR A 121 -6.20 0.99 4.93
C THR A 121 -7.29 0.01 4.50
N ALA A 122 -8.06 0.35 3.46
CA ALA A 122 -9.08 -0.53 2.90
C ALA A 122 -8.50 -1.90 2.47
N ASN A 123 -7.35 -1.90 1.79
CA ASN A 123 -6.69 -3.13 1.37
C ASN A 123 -6.13 -3.97 2.53
N VAL A 124 -5.74 -3.35 3.65
CA VAL A 124 -5.39 -4.08 4.87
C VAL A 124 -6.60 -4.84 5.42
N ILE A 125 -7.78 -4.20 5.45
CA ILE A 125 -9.02 -4.83 5.94
C ILE A 125 -9.44 -5.97 5.01
N ARG A 126 -9.47 -5.71 3.70
CA ARG A 126 -9.81 -6.73 2.70
C ARG A 126 -8.91 -7.96 2.78
N GLY A 127 -7.60 -7.76 2.94
CA GLY A 127 -6.64 -8.86 3.05
C GLY A 127 -6.75 -9.65 4.36
N ASN A 128 -6.94 -8.99 5.50
CA ASN A 128 -6.90 -9.66 6.81
C ASN A 128 -8.27 -10.19 7.27
N ILE A 129 -9.37 -9.54 6.92
CA ILE A 129 -10.72 -9.94 7.33
C ILE A 129 -11.40 -10.80 6.26
N TYR A 130 -11.31 -10.38 5.00
CA TYR A 130 -12.05 -11.01 3.90
C TYR A 130 -11.21 -11.96 3.05
N HIS A 131 -9.92 -12.09 3.37
CA HIS A 131 -8.94 -12.85 2.59
C HIS A 131 -8.96 -12.47 1.10
N GLU A 132 -9.33 -11.21 0.82
CA GLU A 132 -9.37 -10.68 -0.52
C GLU A 132 -7.97 -10.17 -0.89
N PRO A 133 -7.31 -10.82 -1.85
CA PRO A 133 -5.98 -10.40 -2.26
C PRO A 133 -6.06 -9.01 -2.89
N SER A 134 -5.09 -8.16 -2.56
CA SER A 134 -4.97 -6.82 -3.12
C SER A 134 -3.51 -6.49 -3.44
N VAL A 135 -3.32 -5.75 -4.53
CA VAL A 135 -2.02 -5.17 -4.90
C VAL A 135 -2.04 -3.70 -4.47
N VAL A 136 -1.08 -3.28 -3.64
CA VAL A 136 -0.98 -1.90 -3.17
C VAL A 136 0.27 -1.27 -3.79
N VAL A 137 0.04 -0.37 -4.75
CA VAL A 137 1.15 0.28 -5.47
C VAL A 137 1.62 1.52 -4.70
N ASP A 138 2.68 1.37 -3.93
CA ASP A 138 3.43 2.49 -3.34
C ASP A 138 4.64 2.88 -4.21
N THR A 139 5.48 3.79 -3.71
CA THR A 139 6.68 4.25 -4.43
C THR A 139 7.74 3.16 -4.61
N HIS A 140 7.79 2.15 -3.73
CA HIS A 140 8.68 1.00 -3.86
C HIS A 140 8.14 0.02 -4.88
N VAL A 141 6.87 -0.39 -4.74
CA VAL A 141 6.18 -1.32 -5.63
C VAL A 141 6.16 -0.78 -7.05
N LYS A 142 5.81 0.49 -7.26
CA LYS A 142 5.87 1.16 -8.57
C LYS A 142 7.28 1.07 -9.18
N ARG A 143 8.28 1.61 -8.48
CA ARG A 143 9.66 1.70 -8.98
C ARG A 143 10.27 0.33 -9.30
N ILE A 144 10.10 -0.63 -8.40
CA ILE A 144 10.75 -1.93 -8.50
C ILE A 144 10.03 -2.81 -9.51
N SER A 145 8.70 -2.79 -9.54
CA SER A 145 7.94 -3.51 -10.58
C SER A 145 8.30 -3.03 -11.97
N LYS A 146 8.54 -1.71 -12.14
CA LYS A 146 9.09 -1.15 -13.38
C LYS A 146 10.51 -1.64 -13.64
N ARG A 147 11.43 -1.59 -12.67
CA ARG A 147 12.82 -2.11 -12.82
C ARG A 147 12.87 -3.61 -13.17
N LEU A 148 11.97 -4.41 -12.60
CA LEU A 148 11.81 -5.83 -12.93
C LEU A 148 11.13 -6.05 -14.29
N GLY A 149 10.55 -5.01 -14.89
CA GLY A 149 9.83 -5.09 -16.16
C GLY A 149 8.52 -5.89 -16.05
N LEU A 150 7.83 -5.77 -14.92
CA LEU A 150 6.48 -6.33 -14.72
C LEU A 150 5.39 -5.35 -15.18
N THR A 151 5.73 -4.08 -15.30
CA THR A 151 4.88 -3.02 -15.86
C THR A 151 5.75 -2.01 -16.60
N LYS A 152 5.14 -1.24 -17.51
CA LYS A 152 5.74 -0.06 -18.16
C LYS A 152 5.03 1.24 -17.75
N GLU A 153 3.96 1.13 -16.97
CA GLU A 153 3.06 2.22 -16.62
C GLU A 153 3.64 3.07 -15.48
N GLU A 154 3.28 4.35 -15.46
CA GLU A 154 3.62 5.29 -14.39
C GLU A 154 2.44 5.54 -13.45
N ASP A 155 1.22 5.38 -13.95
CA ASP A 155 0.02 5.57 -13.16
C ASP A 155 -0.16 4.40 -12.18
N PRO A 156 -0.30 4.65 -10.85
CA PRO A 156 -0.41 3.59 -9.86
C PRO A 156 -1.57 2.61 -10.10
N VAL A 157 -2.71 3.09 -10.62
CA VAL A 157 -3.88 2.25 -10.90
C VAL A 157 -3.58 1.32 -12.07
N LYS A 158 -2.95 1.82 -13.13
CA LYS A 158 -2.52 0.97 -14.25
C LYS A 158 -1.46 -0.06 -13.84
N VAL A 159 -0.51 0.34 -12.99
CA VAL A 159 0.49 -0.58 -12.43
C VAL A 159 -0.17 -1.69 -11.60
N GLU A 160 -1.20 -1.35 -10.82
CA GLU A 160 -1.99 -2.31 -10.04
C GLU A 160 -2.58 -3.38 -10.97
N TYR A 161 -3.25 -2.96 -12.05
CA TYR A 161 -3.83 -3.88 -13.04
C TYR A 161 -2.79 -4.75 -13.75
N ASP A 162 -1.62 -4.22 -14.09
CA ASP A 162 -0.54 -5.00 -14.70
C ASP A 162 -0.02 -6.07 -13.74
N LEU A 163 0.17 -5.71 -12.46
CA LEU A 163 0.59 -6.65 -11.43
C LEU A 163 -0.46 -7.72 -11.16
N MET A 164 -1.75 -7.37 -11.13
CA MET A 164 -2.84 -8.34 -11.00
C MET A 164 -2.86 -9.36 -12.14
N LYS A 165 -2.45 -8.97 -13.35
CA LYS A 165 -2.31 -9.89 -14.50
C LYS A 165 -1.03 -10.71 -14.45
N ALA A 166 0.05 -10.13 -13.94
CA ALA A 166 1.38 -10.75 -13.94
C ALA A 166 1.57 -11.75 -12.79
N LEU A 167 0.98 -11.47 -11.63
CA LEU A 167 1.19 -12.19 -10.38
C LEU A 167 -0.01 -13.09 -10.03
N PRO A 168 0.21 -14.25 -9.42
CA PRO A 168 -0.88 -15.08 -8.92
C PRO A 168 -1.52 -14.40 -7.69
N LYS A 169 -2.84 -14.58 -7.53
CA LYS A 169 -3.66 -13.88 -6.52
C LYS A 169 -3.13 -14.07 -5.09
N ASP A 170 -2.65 -15.26 -4.77
CA ASP A 170 -2.07 -15.62 -3.47
C ASP A 170 -0.77 -14.84 -3.14
N HIS A 171 -0.08 -14.30 -4.16
CA HIS A 171 1.14 -13.51 -3.99
C HIS A 171 0.92 -12.01 -3.99
N TRP A 172 -0.30 -11.50 -4.20
CA TRP A 172 -0.50 -10.05 -4.31
C TRP A 172 -0.10 -9.30 -3.04
N ILE A 173 -0.44 -9.83 -1.87
CA ILE A 173 -0.06 -9.25 -0.57
C ILE A 173 1.43 -9.47 -0.29
N LEU A 174 1.92 -10.70 -0.49
CA LEU A 174 3.33 -11.06 -0.25
C LEU A 174 4.28 -10.21 -1.10
N TYR A 175 3.98 -10.06 -2.38
CA TYR A 175 4.76 -9.26 -3.30
C TYR A 175 4.90 -7.81 -2.79
N ASN A 176 3.83 -7.18 -2.29
CA ASN A 176 3.93 -5.82 -1.73
C ASN A 176 4.93 -5.77 -0.57
N ILE A 177 4.82 -6.68 0.39
CA ILE A 177 5.68 -6.73 1.58
C ILE A 177 7.14 -6.95 1.16
N GLN A 178 7.38 -7.98 0.34
CA GLN A 178 8.71 -8.37 -0.12
C GLN A 178 9.39 -7.26 -0.93
N ILE A 179 8.64 -6.57 -1.80
CA ILE A 179 9.17 -5.49 -2.64
C ILE A 179 9.44 -4.22 -1.84
N ILE A 180 8.62 -3.90 -0.84
CA ILE A 180 8.90 -2.81 0.10
C ILE A 180 10.20 -3.10 0.86
N THR A 181 10.35 -4.32 1.39
CA THR A 181 11.58 -4.76 2.09
C THR A 181 12.80 -4.66 1.19
N LEU A 182 12.71 -5.19 -0.05
CA LEU A 182 13.76 -5.07 -1.06
C LEU A 182 14.08 -3.61 -1.37
N GLY A 183 13.07 -2.76 -1.50
CA GLY A 183 13.22 -1.35 -1.85
C GLY A 183 13.79 -0.47 -0.76
N ARG A 184 13.74 -0.92 0.50
CA ARG A 184 14.35 -0.25 1.66
C ARG A 184 15.78 -0.70 1.91
N SER A 185 16.09 -1.97 1.65
CA SER A 185 17.39 -2.59 1.96
C SER A 185 18.38 -2.58 0.80
N ILE A 186 17.96 -3.01 -0.40
CA ILE A 186 18.84 -3.27 -1.55
C ILE A 186 18.51 -2.32 -2.70
N CYS A 187 17.27 -2.35 -3.20
CA CYS A 187 16.83 -1.63 -4.39
C CYS A 187 16.35 -0.20 -4.06
N THR A 188 17.22 0.57 -3.38
CA THR A 188 16.90 1.95 -2.98
C THR A 188 16.69 2.86 -4.19
N ALA A 189 16.05 4.02 -3.97
CA ALA A 189 15.71 4.93 -5.05
C ALA A 189 16.96 5.53 -5.72
N ARG A 190 17.91 6.03 -4.92
CA ARG A 190 19.09 6.78 -5.38
C ARG A 190 20.28 5.89 -5.72
N ASN A 191 20.68 4.99 -4.82
CA ASN A 191 21.86 4.15 -5.00
C ASN A 191 21.53 2.67 -4.70
N PRO A 192 20.88 1.96 -5.64
CA PRO A 192 20.54 0.56 -5.43
C PRO A 192 21.81 -0.30 -5.41
N LYS A 193 21.88 -1.23 -4.47
CA LYS A 193 23.00 -2.17 -4.30
C LYS A 193 22.88 -3.35 -5.28
N CYS A 194 22.97 -3.09 -6.58
CA CYS A 194 22.69 -4.09 -7.61
C CYS A 194 23.60 -5.33 -7.52
N SER A 195 24.85 -5.18 -7.10
CA SER A 195 25.80 -6.28 -6.89
C SER A 195 25.41 -7.21 -5.74
N GLU A 196 24.64 -6.74 -4.77
CA GLU A 196 24.13 -7.52 -3.63
C GLU A 196 22.72 -8.08 -3.91
N CYS A 197 22.12 -7.75 -5.06
CA CYS A 197 20.74 -8.09 -5.35
C CYS A 197 20.60 -9.51 -5.89
N PHE A 198 19.88 -10.36 -5.17
CA PHE A 198 19.54 -11.74 -5.56
C PHE A 198 18.59 -11.85 -6.77
N LEU A 199 18.12 -10.72 -7.32
CA LEU A 199 17.32 -10.64 -8.56
C LEU A 199 18.09 -9.98 -9.72
N SER A 200 19.39 -9.71 -9.56
CA SER A 200 20.18 -8.93 -10.52
C SER A 200 20.18 -9.51 -11.94
N ASP A 201 20.29 -10.83 -12.08
CA ASP A 201 20.23 -11.59 -13.34
C ASP A 201 18.84 -11.61 -13.99
N LEU A 202 17.78 -11.32 -13.22
CA LEU A 202 16.38 -11.28 -13.69
C LEU A 202 15.88 -9.85 -13.91
N CYS A 203 16.64 -8.86 -13.45
CA CYS A 203 16.30 -7.44 -13.47
C CYS A 203 16.46 -6.85 -14.87
N ARG A 204 15.53 -5.97 -15.27
CA ARG A 204 15.52 -5.31 -16.59
C ARG A 204 15.75 -3.81 -16.50
N ALA A 205 16.30 -3.32 -15.40
CA ALA A 205 16.47 -1.89 -15.18
C ALA A 205 17.37 -1.24 -16.25
N GLU A 206 18.40 -1.94 -16.73
CA GLU A 206 19.27 -1.43 -17.81
C GLU A 206 18.58 -1.42 -19.17
N GLU A 207 17.89 -2.50 -19.53
CA GLU A 207 17.09 -2.58 -20.76
C GLU A 207 16.03 -1.47 -20.80
N ASN A 208 15.34 -1.25 -19.68
CA ASN A 208 14.30 -0.23 -19.57
C ASN A 208 14.89 1.19 -19.67
N ARG A 209 16.04 1.46 -19.03
CA ARG A 209 16.73 2.76 -19.17
C ARG A 209 17.16 3.04 -20.62
N LYS A 210 17.68 2.04 -21.32
CA LYS A 210 18.05 2.17 -22.74
C LYS A 210 16.82 2.45 -23.62
N ALA A 211 15.71 1.75 -23.38
CA ALA A 211 14.47 1.95 -24.13
C ALA A 211 13.85 3.35 -23.90
N GLU A 212 13.87 3.85 -22.67
CA GLU A 212 13.39 5.19 -22.33
C GLU A 212 14.23 6.29 -22.99
N ASN A 213 15.57 6.14 -22.95
CA ASN A 213 16.46 7.09 -23.60
C ASN A 213 16.23 7.12 -25.12
N TYR A 214 16.03 5.96 -25.75
CA TYR A 214 15.76 5.88 -27.19
C TYR A 214 14.40 6.51 -27.57
N ALA A 215 13.36 6.30 -26.77
CA ALA A 215 12.06 6.93 -26.96
C ALA A 215 12.11 8.46 -26.77
N GLY A 216 12.89 8.94 -25.80
CA GLY A 216 13.12 10.37 -25.59
C GLY A 216 13.88 11.04 -26.74
N THR A 217 14.84 10.34 -27.36
CA THR A 217 15.55 10.82 -28.56
C THR A 217 14.62 10.94 -29.76
N LEU A 218 13.69 10.01 -29.96
CA LEU A 218 12.74 10.04 -31.08
C LEU A 218 11.68 11.15 -30.98
N CYS A 219 11.31 11.56 -29.77
CA CYS A 219 10.37 12.67 -29.55
C CYS A 219 11.04 14.05 -29.46
N GLY A 220 12.38 14.11 -29.38
CA GLY A 220 13.15 15.35 -29.18
C GLY A 220 13.86 15.92 -30.41
N GLY A 221 13.76 15.26 -31.58
CA GLY A 221 14.45 15.68 -32.80
C GLY A 221 13.54 16.31 -33.83
N GLY A 222 13.31 17.63 -33.75
CA GLY A 222 12.55 18.30 -34.81
C GLY A 222 12.21 19.78 -34.61
N PHE A 223 13.15 20.65 -34.25
CA PHE A 223 13.12 22.07 -34.63
C PHE A 223 14.55 22.60 -34.75
N GLY A 224 15.20 22.24 -35.86
CA GLY A 224 16.37 22.96 -36.35
C GLY A 224 15.90 24.31 -36.89
N ASN A 225 16.28 25.40 -36.20
CA ASN A 225 16.01 26.76 -36.63
C ASN A 225 17.02 27.11 -37.72
N ASP A 226 16.66 26.86 -38.97
CA ASP A 226 17.43 27.26 -40.14
C ASP A 226 17.23 28.76 -40.36
N ARG A 227 18.22 29.58 -39.98
CA ARG A 227 18.31 30.99 -40.35
C ARG A 227 19.66 31.25 -41.01
N THR A 228 19.73 30.94 -42.30
CA THR A 228 20.64 31.63 -43.21
C THR A 228 19.81 32.22 -44.35
N ALA A 229 19.45 33.50 -44.22
CA ALA A 229 18.98 34.30 -45.34
C ALA A 229 20.20 34.90 -46.06
N PRO A 230 20.30 34.83 -47.39
CA PRO A 230 21.31 35.57 -48.13
C PRO A 230 20.92 37.05 -48.20
N LYS A 231 21.92 37.91 -48.04
CA LYS A 231 21.85 39.31 -48.47
C LYS A 231 21.97 39.31 -49.99
N ASP A 232 20.97 39.87 -50.67
CA ASP A 232 21.08 40.91 -51.70
C ASP A 232 19.67 41.38 -52.10
#